data_AF-A0A350ID93-F1
#
_entry.id   AF-A0A350ID93-F1
#
_cell.length_a   1.000
_cell.length_b   1.000
_cell.length_c   1.000
_cell.angle_alpha   90.00
_cell.angle_beta   90.00
_cell.angle_gamma   90.00
#
_symmetry.space_group_name_H-M   'P 1'
#
loop_
_entity.id
_entity.type
_entity.pdbx_description
1 polymer ?
#
loop_
_entity_poly.entity_id
_entity_poly.type
_entity_poly.pdbx_seq_one_letter_code
_entity_poly.pdbx_strand_id
1 'polypeptide(L)' 'MKAIFDYAVSVVIVVSLIGGFAFALNTSLGIPDVNFSHSTGDCVEVINYEEGDNYSCENLPSKFNHVWVK' A
#
# COMPACT_ATOMS: atom_id res chain seq x y z
N MET A 1 -11.91 22.78 -33.38
CA MET A 1 -10.96 21.66 -33.25
C MET A 1 -10.02 21.83 -32.06
N LYS A 2 -9.33 22.97 -31.88
CA LYS A 2 -8.44 23.22 -30.72
C LYS A 2 -9.12 22.98 -29.35
N ALA A 3 -10.30 23.55 -29.12
CA ALA A 3 -11.03 23.34 -27.86
C ALA A 3 -11.36 21.86 -27.58
N ILE A 4 -11.75 21.09 -28.60
CA ILE A 4 -12.04 19.65 -28.45
C ILE A 4 -10.77 18.89 -28.06
N PHE A 5 -9.64 19.23 -28.68
CA PHE A 5 -8.34 18.65 -28.35
C PHE A 5 -7.91 18.99 -26.91
N ASP A 6 -8.05 20.26 -26.49
CA ASP A 6 -7.69 20.71 -25.14
C ASP A 6 -8.53 20.00 -24.06
N TYR A 7 -9.85 19.84 -24.30
CA TYR A 7 -10.71 19.06 -23.40
C TYR A 7 -10.33 17.58 -23.37
N ALA A 8 -10.04 16.97 -24.52
CA ALA A 8 -9.66 15.56 -24.58
C ALA A 8 -8.38 15.31 -23.77
N VAL A 9 -7.35 16.15 -23.94
CA VAL A 9 -6.10 16.05 -23.17
C VAL A 9 -6.35 16.22 -21.68
N SER A 10 -7.16 17.20 -21.30
CA SER A 10 -7.50 17.45 -19.89
C SER A 10 -8.20 16.25 -19.24
N VAL A 11 -9.16 15.65 -19.95
CA VAL A 11 -9.88 14.45 -19.48
C VAL A 11 -8.93 13.27 -19.32
N VAL A 12 -8.04 13.03 -20.30
CA VAL A 12 -7.05 11.95 -20.23
C VAL A 12 -6.18 12.12 -18.97
N ILE A 13 -5.66 13.31 -18.73
CA ILE A 13 -4.82 13.58 -17.55
C ILE A 13 -5.59 13.28 -16.26
N VAL A 14 -6.82 13.80 -16.13
CA VAL A 14 -7.63 13.61 -14.91
C VAL A 14 -7.94 12.13 -14.69
N VAL A 15 -8.35 11.41 -15.73
CA VAL A 15 -8.64 9.97 -15.64
C VAL A 15 -7.37 9.19 -15.27
N SER A 16 -6.23 9.51 -15.85
CA SER A 16 -4.95 8.88 -15.52
C SER A 16 -4.55 9.13 -14.07
N LEU A 17 -4.73 10.34 -13.55
CA LEU A 17 -4.44 10.67 -12.16
C LEU A 17 -5.35 9.92 -11.19
N ILE A 18 -6.66 9.89 -11.46
CA ILE A 18 -7.63 9.16 -10.62
C ILE A 18 -7.33 7.66 -10.66
N GLY A 19 -7.11 7.08 -11.84
CA GLY A 19 -6.78 5.68 -11.99
C GLY A 19 -5.47 5.30 -11.30
N GLY A 20 -4.43 6.10 -11.48
CA GLY A 20 -3.14 5.90 -10.82
C GLY A 20 -3.23 6.01 -9.30
N PHE A 21 -4.00 6.96 -8.79
CA PHE A 21 -4.22 7.12 -7.36
C PHE A 21 -5.01 5.93 -6.77
N ALA A 22 -6.08 5.49 -7.43
CA ALA A 22 -6.86 4.34 -6.99
C ALA A 22 -6.00 3.06 -6.96
N PHE A 23 -5.15 2.85 -7.97
CA PHE A 23 -4.21 1.73 -8.00
C PHE A 23 -3.21 1.81 -6.83
N ALA A 24 -2.59 2.97 -6.62
CA ALA A 24 -1.63 3.17 -5.54
C ALA A 24 -2.26 2.95 -4.15
N LEU A 25 -3.49 3.43 -3.94
CA LEU A 25 -4.24 3.19 -2.71
C LEU A 25 -4.50 1.70 -2.51
N ASN A 26 -5.02 1.01 -3.53
CA ASN A 26 -5.30 -0.42 -3.43
C ASN A 26 -4.04 -1.21 -3.07
N THR A 27 -2.92 -0.95 -3.76
CA THR A 27 -1.63 -1.58 -3.43
C THR A 27 -1.15 -1.24 -2.03
N SER A 28 -1.38 -0.02 -1.54
CA SER A 28 -0.95 0.39 -0.21
C SER A 28 -1.74 -0.27 0.92
N LEU A 29 -3.03 -0.56 0.69
CA LEU A 29 -3.90 -1.17 1.71
C LEU A 29 -3.59 -2.65 1.94
N GLY A 30 -2.98 -3.34 0.96
CA GLY A 30 -2.54 -4.72 1.09
C GLY A 30 -1.18 -4.89 1.79
N ILE A 31 -0.46 -3.81 2.11
CA ILE A 31 0.86 -3.91 2.76
C ILE A 31 0.65 -4.35 4.21
N PRO A 32 1.23 -5.48 4.63
CA PRO A 32 1.03 -6.00 5.99
C PRO A 32 1.73 -5.13 7.03
N ASP A 33 1.24 -5.20 8.27
CA ASP A 33 1.86 -4.58 9.43
C ASP A 33 2.71 -5.61 10.17
N VAL A 34 3.94 -5.22 10.54
CA VAL A 34 4.80 -6.03 11.41
C VAL A 34 4.96 -5.27 12.72
N ASN A 35 4.46 -5.88 13.78
CA ASN A 35 4.46 -5.31 15.12
C ASN A 35 5.76 -5.69 15.84
N PHE A 36 6.48 -4.68 16.34
CA PHE A 36 7.69 -4.84 17.13
C PHE A 36 7.48 -4.36 18.57
N SER A 37 7.95 -5.12 19.55
CA SER A 37 7.86 -4.70 20.96
C SER A 37 8.83 -3.56 21.24
N HIS A 38 8.34 -2.49 21.87
CA HIS A 38 9.19 -1.42 22.40
C HIS A 38 10.19 -1.91 23.45
N SER A 39 9.89 -3.01 24.15
CA SER A 39 10.72 -3.51 25.25
C SER A 39 11.92 -4.33 24.78
N THR A 40 11.73 -5.21 23.80
CA THR A 40 12.79 -6.12 23.31
C THR A 40 13.36 -5.70 21.96
N GLY A 41 12.59 -4.95 21.16
CA GLY A 41 12.96 -4.65 19.78
C GLY A 41 12.63 -5.77 18.80
N ASP A 42 11.99 -6.85 19.25
CA ASP A 42 11.70 -8.02 18.42
C ASP A 42 10.30 -7.96 17.79
N CYS A 43 10.14 -8.63 16.65
CA CYS A 43 8.83 -8.88 16.06
C CYS A 43 7.99 -9.74 17.01
N VAL A 44 6.76 -9.33 17.24
CA VAL A 44 5.81 -10.05 18.10
C VAL A 44 4.59 -10.55 17.34
N GLU A 45 4.25 -9.92 16.21
CA GLU A 45 3.08 -10.26 15.41
C GLU A 45 3.21 -9.71 13.99
N VAL A 46 2.62 -10.41 13.01
CA VAL A 46 2.43 -9.92 11.64
C VAL A 46 0.94 -9.95 11.31
N ILE A 47 0.41 -8.81 10.87
CA ILE A 47 -0.98 -8.66 10.43
C ILE A 47 -1.01 -8.67 8.91
N ASN A 48 -1.52 -9.75 8.33
CA ASN A 48 -1.68 -9.92 6.89
C ASN A 48 -3.05 -9.39 6.44
N TYR A 49 -3.10 -8.61 5.37
CA TYR A 49 -4.34 -8.03 4.85
C TYR A 49 -4.82 -8.66 3.53
N GLU A 50 -3.91 -9.20 2.72
CA GLU A 50 -4.23 -9.84 1.45
C GLU A 50 -4.55 -11.33 1.62
N GLU A 51 -5.46 -11.83 0.79
CA GLU A 51 -5.79 -13.24 0.77
C GLU A 51 -4.60 -14.05 0.25
N GLY A 52 -4.17 -15.06 1.00
CA GLY A 52 -3.05 -15.92 0.64
C GLY A 52 -1.70 -15.49 1.25
N ASP A 53 -1.61 -14.29 1.83
CA ASP A 53 -0.45 -13.90 2.61
C ASP A 53 -0.35 -14.73 3.91
N ASN A 54 0.83 -15.29 4.15
CA ASN A 54 1.12 -16.15 5.30
C ASN A 54 2.45 -15.77 5.97
N TYR A 55 2.72 -14.46 6.02
CA TYR A 55 3.89 -13.93 6.71
C TYR A 55 3.72 -14.01 8.23
N SER A 56 4.84 -14.22 8.90
CA SER A 56 5.03 -14.32 10.34
C SER A 56 6.40 -13.72 10.70
N CYS A 57 6.72 -13.67 11.99
CA CYS A 57 8.00 -13.13 12.45
C CYS A 57 9.22 -13.93 11.96
N GLU A 58 9.02 -15.18 11.55
CA GLU A 58 10.06 -16.07 11.03
C GLU A 58 10.29 -15.91 9.51
N ASN A 59 9.35 -15.35 8.78
CA ASN A 59 9.41 -15.18 7.32
C ASN A 59 8.88 -13.81 6.90
N LEU A 60 9.45 -12.74 7.46
CA LEU A 60 8.99 -11.37 7.19
C LEU A 60 8.88 -11.05 5.68
N PRO A 61 7.87 -10.26 5.28
CA PRO A 61 7.73 -9.82 3.90
C PRO A 61 8.85 -8.84 3.53
N SER A 62 9.12 -8.70 2.23
CA SER A 62 10.11 -7.74 1.74
C SER A 62 9.71 -6.27 1.94
N LYS A 63 8.40 -6.00 2.12
CA LYS A 63 7.83 -4.67 2.38
C LYS A 63 6.69 -4.80 3.39
N PHE A 64 6.73 -3.97 4.42
CA PHE A 64 5.71 -3.92 5.48
C PHE A 64 5.68 -2.54 6.13
N ASN A 65 4.62 -2.25 6.87
CA ASN A 65 4.59 -1.13 7.79
C ASN A 65 5.20 -1.57 9.12
N HIS A 66 6.26 -0.88 9.55
CA HIS A 66 6.88 -1.14 10.84
C HIS A 66 6.06 -0.45 11.93
N VAL A 67 5.39 -1.24 12.79
CA VAL A 67 4.53 -0.73 13.86
C VAL A 67 5.16 -1.06 15.20
N TRP A 68 5.35 -0.05 16.04
CA TRP A 68 5.81 -0.29 17.40
C TRP A 68 4.63 -0.48 18.35
N VAL A 69 4.68 -1.56 19.12
CA VAL A 69 3.69 -1.92 20.12
C VAL A 69 4.33 -2.01 21.51
N LYS A 70 3.51 -1.96 22.55
CA LYS A 70 3.97 -2.02 23.94
C LYS A 70 4.69 -3.33 24.26
#